data_AF-A0A357BY89-F1
#
_entry.id   AF-A0A357BY89-F1
#
_cell.length_a   1.000
_cell.length_b   1.000
_cell.length_c   1.000
_cell.angle_alpha   90.00
_cell.angle_beta   90.00
_cell.angle_gamma   90.00
#
_symmetry.space_group_name_H-M   'P 1'
#
loop_
_entity.id
_entity.type
_entity.pdbx_description
1 polymer ?
#
loop_
_entity_poly.entity_id
_entity_poly.type
_entity_poly.pdbx_seq_one_letter_code
_entity_poly.pdbx_strand_id
1 'polypeptide(L)'
;MKKIISAFLVLIFSLAASSSLAASRKPVPLRDGLVIDGIDGSVVSSDGNNWSFCPFEEISDGKGILSANASAVILPSSTLDKLSSIANSENKNFRIWGKFTKYQNKNYVYLTYYLPVKDVNIPAQTEQEPVDPNEEQIIPDDVLAMLTPKRTINLADLKRPLSTESDGVIVDRTGFLRKTSNGFYFDFDAMGRNIDPLSLPLLNCEILELIAAQQKKSAEPLRFKISTIATGYKGKNYLMLQRASVSYSFGNFAK
;
A
#
# COMPACT_ATOMS: atom_id res chain seq x y z
N MET A 1 55.23 66.59 3.83
CA MET A 1 56.62 66.12 3.59
C MET A 1 56.66 64.60 3.71
N LYS A 2 57.30 63.91 2.75
CA LYS A 2 57.91 62.54 2.79
C LYS A 2 56.99 61.36 3.20
N LYS A 3 56.53 60.51 2.26
CA LYS A 3 57.15 59.31 1.63
C LYS A 3 57.57 58.19 2.60
N ILE A 4 57.23 56.94 2.21
CA ILE A 4 57.93 55.62 2.34
C ILE A 4 56.92 54.54 2.81
N ILE A 5 56.30 53.79 1.89
CA ILE A 5 56.70 52.45 1.39
C ILE A 5 56.70 51.37 2.49
N SER A 6 55.77 50.41 2.43
CA SER A 6 56.15 49.00 2.53
C SER A 6 55.06 48.09 1.97
N ALA A 7 55.49 47.23 1.06
CA ALA A 7 54.72 46.24 0.34
C ALA A 7 54.44 45.04 1.25
N PHE A 8 53.22 44.51 1.21
CA PHE A 8 52.96 43.12 1.61
C PHE A 8 52.03 42.48 0.59
N LEU A 9 52.65 41.70 -0.28
CA LEU A 9 52.01 40.91 -1.33
C LEU A 9 51.48 39.63 -0.68
N VAL A 10 50.20 39.63 -0.29
CA VAL A 10 49.54 38.42 0.22
C VAL A 10 48.92 37.68 -0.95
N LEU A 11 49.63 36.65 -1.39
CA LEU A 11 49.19 35.68 -2.39
C LEU A 11 48.15 34.75 -1.73
N ILE A 12 46.87 35.10 -1.82
CA ILE A 12 45.78 34.22 -1.36
C ILE A 12 45.52 33.18 -2.45
N PHE A 13 45.95 31.94 -2.18
CA PHE A 13 45.61 30.75 -2.94
C PHE A 13 44.08 30.57 -2.96
N SER A 14 43.44 30.86 -4.09
CA SER A 14 42.05 30.48 -4.36
C SER A 14 41.96 28.98 -4.63
N LEU A 15 41.84 28.19 -3.54
CA LEU A 15 41.42 26.81 -3.63
C LEU A 15 39.96 26.79 -4.12
N ALA A 16 39.79 26.58 -5.42
CA ALA A 16 38.49 26.27 -6.00
C ALA A 16 38.07 24.88 -5.50
N ALA A 17 37.37 24.84 -4.36
CA ALA A 17 36.64 23.67 -3.92
C ALA A 17 35.52 23.42 -4.93
N SER A 18 35.76 22.52 -5.88
CA SER A 18 34.72 21.92 -6.70
C SER A 18 33.86 21.02 -5.80
N SER A 19 32.97 21.63 -5.02
CA SER A 19 31.89 20.92 -4.36
C SER A 19 31.00 20.35 -5.46
N SER A 20 31.18 19.07 -5.75
CA SER A 20 30.26 18.30 -6.55
C SER A 20 28.88 18.45 -5.93
N LEU A 21 28.00 19.21 -6.61
CA LEU A 21 26.57 19.21 -6.36
C LEU A 21 26.05 17.81 -6.69
N ALA A 22 26.24 16.86 -5.77
CA ALA A 22 25.38 15.70 -5.67
C ALA A 22 24.01 16.26 -5.31
N ALA A 23 23.24 16.64 -6.34
CA ALA A 23 21.87 17.07 -6.19
C ALA A 23 21.16 15.97 -5.43
N SER A 24 20.86 16.22 -4.15
CA SER A 24 20.07 15.34 -3.30
C SER A 24 18.72 15.20 -3.98
N ARG A 25 18.59 14.16 -4.82
CA ARG A 25 17.33 13.83 -5.48
C ARG A 25 16.41 13.42 -4.35
N LYS A 26 15.39 14.24 -4.08
CA LYS A 26 14.35 13.90 -3.12
C LYS A 26 13.84 12.49 -3.45
N PRO A 27 13.81 11.56 -2.49
CA PRO A 27 13.35 10.21 -2.76
C PRO A 27 11.93 10.26 -3.29
N VAL A 28 11.73 9.70 -4.47
CA VAL A 28 10.42 9.61 -5.13
C VAL A 28 9.73 8.37 -4.57
N PRO A 29 8.49 8.48 -4.04
CA PRO A 29 7.75 7.32 -3.53
C PRO A 29 7.52 6.28 -4.63
N LEU A 30 7.28 5.04 -4.20
CA LEU A 30 6.98 3.94 -5.11
C LEU A 30 5.68 4.23 -5.86
N ARG A 31 5.58 3.76 -7.10
CA ARG A 31 4.35 3.88 -7.89
C ARG A 31 3.23 3.07 -7.25
N ASP A 32 2.00 3.57 -7.40
CA ASP A 32 0.84 2.78 -7.05
C ASP A 32 0.77 1.52 -7.91
N GLY A 33 0.35 0.41 -7.29
CA GLY A 33 0.23 -0.87 -7.98
C GLY A 33 1.46 -1.76 -7.91
N LEU A 34 2.58 -1.34 -7.34
CA LEU A 34 3.76 -2.20 -7.21
C LEU A 34 3.43 -3.39 -6.30
N VAL A 35 3.39 -4.58 -6.89
CA VAL A 35 3.24 -5.84 -6.16
C VAL A 35 4.61 -6.30 -5.70
N ILE A 36 4.70 -6.71 -4.44
CA ILE A 36 5.91 -7.27 -3.84
C ILE A 36 5.70 -8.73 -3.48
N ASP A 37 6.72 -9.52 -3.79
CA ASP A 37 6.73 -10.96 -3.63
C ASP A 37 7.81 -11.35 -2.62
N GLY A 38 7.44 -11.37 -1.34
CA GLY A 38 8.28 -11.89 -0.26
C GLY A 38 9.47 -11.01 0.10
N ILE A 39 9.20 -9.81 0.62
CA ILE A 39 10.25 -8.89 1.08
C ILE A 39 10.43 -8.98 2.59
N ASP A 40 11.67 -9.14 3.01
CA ASP A 40 12.05 -9.18 4.42
C ASP A 40 12.16 -7.76 5.01
N GLY A 41 11.58 -7.59 6.19
CA GLY A 41 11.68 -6.34 6.91
C GLY A 41 11.18 -6.45 8.34
N SER A 42 11.23 -5.32 9.04
CA SER A 42 10.70 -5.20 10.38
C SER A 42 9.33 -4.52 10.36
N VAL A 43 8.40 -5.05 11.14
CA VAL A 43 7.09 -4.43 11.37
C VAL A 43 7.10 -3.76 12.73
N VAL A 44 6.82 -2.45 12.74
CA VAL A 44 6.84 -1.60 13.93
C VAL A 44 5.45 -1.02 14.17
N SER A 45 4.98 -1.12 15.41
CA SER A 45 3.75 -0.46 15.87
C SER A 45 4.12 0.83 16.59
N SER A 46 3.59 1.98 16.13
CA SER A 46 3.82 3.26 16.81
C SER A 46 2.91 3.42 18.03
N ASP A 47 1.63 3.04 17.90
CA ASP A 47 0.60 3.31 18.92
C ASP A 47 -0.45 2.17 19.05
N GLY A 48 -0.15 0.95 18.59
CA GLY A 48 -1.12 -0.17 18.56
C GLY A 48 -2.22 -0.05 17.48
N ASN A 49 -2.38 1.12 16.89
CA ASN A 49 -3.28 1.37 15.77
C ASN A 49 -2.55 1.59 14.44
N ASN A 50 -1.37 2.20 14.47
CA ASN A 50 -0.59 2.50 13.29
C ASN A 50 0.58 1.52 13.21
N TRP A 51 0.54 0.70 12.16
CA TRP A 51 1.57 -0.27 11.85
C TRP A 51 2.37 0.21 10.65
N SER A 52 3.68 0.00 10.71
CA SER A 52 4.61 0.38 9.66
C SER A 52 5.52 -0.78 9.32
N PHE A 53 5.84 -0.93 8.05
CA PHE A 53 6.82 -1.87 7.55
C PHE A 53 8.09 -1.12 7.13
N CYS A 54 9.23 -1.59 7.62
CA CYS A 54 10.56 -1.08 7.29
C CYS A 54 11.36 -2.21 6.61
N PRO A 55 11.55 -2.17 5.28
CA PRO A 55 12.30 -3.21 4.58
C PRO A 55 13.77 -3.17 4.96
N PHE A 56 14.43 -4.33 4.98
CA PHE A 56 15.87 -4.41 5.23
C PHE A 56 16.69 -4.01 4.01
N GLU A 57 16.12 -4.19 2.82
CA GLU A 57 16.75 -3.86 1.55
C GLU A 57 16.02 -2.69 0.86
N GLU A 58 16.72 -2.03 -0.06
CA GLU A 58 16.10 -1.01 -0.88
C GLU A 58 15.16 -1.65 -1.92
N ILE A 59 13.94 -1.12 -2.01
CA ILE A 59 12.95 -1.55 -2.99
C ILE A 59 12.85 -0.47 -4.06
N SER A 60 13.01 -0.83 -5.34
CA SER A 60 12.80 0.09 -6.45
C SER A 60 11.88 -0.49 -7.51
N ASP A 61 11.07 0.37 -8.11
CA ASP A 61 10.26 0.05 -9.30
C ASP A 61 10.90 0.58 -10.62
N GLY A 62 12.11 1.16 -10.53
CA GLY A 62 12.82 1.85 -11.62
C GLY A 62 12.53 3.35 -11.77
N LYS A 63 11.53 3.89 -11.06
CA LYS A 63 11.23 5.35 -10.99
C LYS A 63 11.13 5.84 -9.55
N GLY A 64 10.48 5.05 -8.69
CA GLY A 64 10.40 5.26 -7.25
C GLY A 64 11.41 4.37 -6.52
N ILE A 65 11.80 4.82 -5.33
CA ILE A 65 12.70 4.10 -4.43
C ILE A 65 12.14 4.21 -3.02
N LEU A 66 12.03 3.07 -2.33
CA LEU A 66 11.88 3.00 -0.89
C LEU A 66 13.20 2.50 -0.32
N SER A 67 13.98 3.42 0.25
CA SER A 67 15.27 3.11 0.84
C SER A 67 15.16 2.07 1.96
N ALA A 68 16.24 1.31 2.18
CA ALA A 68 16.34 0.42 3.32
C ALA A 68 16.03 1.18 4.63
N ASN A 69 15.26 0.55 5.52
CA ASN A 69 14.75 1.11 6.78
C ASN A 69 13.79 2.30 6.66
N ALA A 70 13.42 2.72 5.44
CA ALA A 70 12.37 3.70 5.27
C ALA A 70 11.00 3.07 5.60
N SER A 71 10.21 3.77 6.41
CA SER A 71 8.91 3.28 6.86
C SER A 71 7.82 3.47 5.80
N ALA A 72 7.08 2.40 5.52
CA ALA A 72 5.82 2.45 4.78
C ALA A 72 4.66 2.05 5.70
N VAL A 73 3.58 2.84 5.68
CA VAL A 73 2.43 2.61 6.58
C VAL A 73 1.62 1.41 6.08
N ILE A 74 1.37 0.44 6.96
CA ILE A 74 0.56 -0.73 6.64
C ILE A 74 -0.92 -0.35 6.70
N LEU A 75 -1.65 -0.62 5.62
CA LEU A 75 -3.07 -0.33 5.53
C LEU A 75 -3.90 -1.32 6.36
N PRO A 76 -5.00 -0.86 6.99
CA PRO A 76 -6.01 -1.72 7.60
C PRO A 76 -6.42 -2.85 6.65
N SER A 77 -6.19 -4.09 7.08
CA SER A 77 -6.51 -5.30 6.32
C SER A 77 -6.72 -6.48 7.25
N SER A 78 -7.37 -7.54 6.75
CA SER A 78 -7.59 -8.78 7.50
C SER A 78 -6.26 -9.45 7.87
N THR A 79 -5.29 -9.38 6.95
CA THR A 79 -3.91 -9.82 7.17
C THR A 79 -3.21 -9.00 8.24
N LEU A 80 -3.41 -7.68 8.29
CA LEU A 80 -2.88 -6.85 9.39
C LEU A 80 -3.51 -7.21 10.73
N ASP A 81 -4.81 -7.53 10.77
CA ASP A 81 -5.51 -7.94 11.99
C ASP A 81 -4.85 -9.20 12.59
N LYS A 82 -4.59 -10.21 11.74
CA LYS A 82 -3.86 -11.43 12.12
C LYS A 82 -2.43 -11.14 12.53
N LEU A 83 -1.71 -10.33 11.73
CA LEU A 83 -0.32 -9.96 12.01
C LEU A 83 -0.20 -9.26 13.37
N SER A 84 -1.13 -8.35 13.68
CA SER A 84 -1.14 -7.60 14.94
C SER A 84 -1.30 -8.48 16.18
N SER A 85 -1.86 -9.69 16.00
CA SER A 85 -2.02 -10.69 17.08
C SER A 85 -0.75 -11.52 17.32
N ILE A 86 0.17 -11.55 16.34
CA ILE A 86 1.42 -12.34 16.40
C ILE A 86 2.64 -11.44 16.66
N ALA A 87 2.60 -10.20 16.15
CA ALA A 87 3.68 -9.24 16.27
C ALA A 87 3.82 -8.76 17.73
N ASN A 88 4.72 -9.42 18.47
CA ASN A 88 5.12 -9.05 19.82
C ASN A 88 6.44 -8.27 19.82
N SER A 89 6.87 -7.77 20.98
CA SER A 89 8.14 -7.04 21.13
C SER A 89 9.38 -7.82 20.68
N GLU A 90 9.32 -9.15 20.69
CA GLU A 90 10.43 -10.05 20.33
C GLU A 90 10.41 -10.49 18.86
N ASN A 91 9.23 -10.64 18.25
CA ASN A 91 9.08 -11.09 16.85
C ASN A 91 8.62 -9.93 15.97
N LYS A 92 9.58 -9.14 15.49
CA LYS A 92 9.33 -8.00 14.59
C LYS A 92 9.69 -8.26 13.14
N ASN A 93 10.40 -9.34 12.85
CA ASN A 93 10.94 -9.62 11.52
C ASN A 93 9.96 -10.50 10.75
N PHE A 94 9.53 -10.00 9.59
CA PHE A 94 8.56 -10.68 8.74
C PHE A 94 8.98 -10.56 7.29
N ARG A 95 8.76 -11.65 6.55
CA ARG A 95 8.66 -11.62 5.10
C ARG A 95 7.23 -11.27 4.74
N ILE A 96 7.02 -10.23 3.94
CA ILE A 96 5.67 -9.79 3.56
C ILE A 96 5.43 -9.87 2.06
N TRP A 97 4.18 -10.11 1.71
CA TRP A 97 3.66 -10.03 0.36
C TRP A 97 2.51 -9.04 0.33
N GLY A 98 2.39 -8.29 -0.76
CA GLY A 98 1.37 -7.28 -0.84
C GLY A 98 1.53 -6.33 -2.00
N LYS A 99 0.82 -5.21 -1.90
CA LYS A 99 0.81 -4.16 -2.90
C LYS A 99 1.13 -2.82 -2.25
N PHE A 100 2.14 -2.13 -2.76
CA PHE A 100 2.40 -0.75 -2.44
C PHE A 100 1.41 0.17 -3.16
N THR A 101 0.99 1.21 -2.45
CA THR A 101 0.25 2.35 -2.98
C THR A 101 0.87 3.64 -2.44
N LYS A 102 0.65 4.73 -3.15
CA LYS A 102 1.04 6.07 -2.70
C LYS A 102 -0.21 6.87 -2.31
N TYR A 103 -0.13 7.65 -1.25
CA TYR A 103 -1.15 8.65 -0.92
C TYR A 103 -0.45 9.84 -0.25
N GLN A 104 -0.73 11.05 -0.71
CA GLN A 104 -0.14 12.31 -0.25
C GLN A 104 1.39 12.28 -0.22
N ASN A 105 1.98 11.71 -1.28
CA ASN A 105 3.43 11.54 -1.43
C ASN A 105 4.08 10.67 -0.33
N LYS A 106 3.31 9.77 0.29
CA LYS A 106 3.80 8.77 1.23
C LYS A 106 3.48 7.37 0.71
N ASN A 107 4.35 6.41 1.02
CA ASN A 107 4.15 5.00 0.69
C ASN A 107 3.29 4.32 1.76
N TYR A 108 2.33 3.54 1.29
CA TYR A 108 1.50 2.66 2.07
C TYR A 108 1.59 1.25 1.48
N VAL A 109 1.41 0.23 2.30
CA VAL A 109 1.42 -1.17 1.87
C VAL A 109 0.13 -1.85 2.28
N TYR A 110 -0.51 -2.50 1.32
CA TYR A 110 -1.62 -3.41 1.54
C TYR A 110 -1.07 -4.84 1.63
N LEU A 111 -1.16 -5.46 2.81
CA LEU A 111 -0.65 -6.82 3.01
C LEU A 111 -1.63 -7.84 2.44
N THR A 112 -1.10 -8.78 1.67
CA THR A 112 -1.83 -9.97 1.23
C THR A 112 -1.43 -11.18 2.06
N TYR A 113 -0.15 -11.31 2.41
CA TYR A 113 0.36 -12.43 3.18
C TYR A 113 1.61 -12.02 3.99
N TYR A 114 1.96 -12.80 5.02
CA TYR A 114 3.19 -12.62 5.78
C TYR A 114 3.69 -13.96 6.33
N LEU A 115 5.00 -14.02 6.57
CA LEU A 115 5.69 -15.14 7.20
C LEU A 115 6.65 -14.60 8.27
N PRO A 116 6.57 -15.05 9.52
CA PRO A 116 7.55 -14.66 10.55
C PRO A 116 8.92 -15.24 10.21
N VAL A 117 9.96 -14.43 10.32
CA VAL A 117 11.35 -14.83 10.08
C VAL A 117 12.08 -14.83 11.41
N LYS A 118 12.36 -16.04 11.94
CA LYS A 118 13.24 -16.22 13.11
C LYS A 118 14.67 -16.18 12.60
N ASP A 119 15.45 -15.20 13.08
CA ASP A 119 16.88 -15.00 12.79
C ASP A 119 17.30 -15.24 11.34
N VAL A 120 17.50 -14.15 10.60
CA VAL A 120 18.18 -14.17 9.31
C VAL A 120 19.65 -14.54 9.57
N ASN A 121 19.93 -15.83 9.69
CA ASN A 121 21.24 -16.33 9.32
C ASN A 121 21.23 -16.32 7.78
N ILE A 122 21.85 -15.31 7.18
CA ILE A 122 21.96 -15.17 5.72
C ILE A 122 22.52 -16.52 5.21
N PRO A 123 21.77 -17.31 4.42
CA PRO A 123 22.30 -18.57 3.93
C PRO A 123 23.40 -18.26 2.92
N ALA A 124 24.62 -18.73 3.21
CA ALA A 124 25.60 -18.97 2.17
C ALA A 124 24.95 -19.90 1.12
N GLN A 125 25.15 -19.56 -0.15
CA GLN A 125 24.76 -20.28 -1.38
C GLN A 125 24.20 -21.69 -1.16
N THR A 126 22.94 -21.88 -1.54
CA THR A 126 22.34 -23.21 -1.66
C THR A 126 23.08 -23.99 -2.74
N GLU A 127 23.86 -25.01 -2.34
CA GLU A 127 24.26 -26.11 -3.21
C GLU A 127 22.98 -26.78 -3.72
N GLN A 128 22.86 -26.87 -5.04
CA GLN A 128 21.80 -27.63 -5.70
C GLN A 128 22.02 -29.11 -5.38
N GLU A 129 21.13 -29.71 -4.61
CA GLU A 129 21.06 -31.17 -4.53
C GLU A 129 20.57 -31.73 -5.87
N PRO A 130 21.13 -32.86 -6.33
CA PRO A 130 20.73 -33.51 -7.57
C PRO A 130 19.32 -34.10 -7.43
N VAL A 131 18.45 -33.76 -8.38
CA VAL A 131 17.08 -34.26 -8.48
C VAL A 131 17.08 -35.74 -8.87
N ASP A 132 16.49 -36.58 -8.02
CA ASP A 132 16.22 -38.00 -8.26
C ASP A 132 15.05 -38.15 -9.27
N PRO A 133 15.15 -38.98 -10.34
CA PRO A 133 14.11 -39.05 -11.38
C PRO A 133 12.80 -39.76 -11.01
N ASN A 134 12.60 -40.16 -9.74
CA ASN A 134 11.57 -41.15 -9.39
C ASN A 134 10.59 -40.73 -8.27
N GLU A 135 10.25 -39.45 -8.15
CA GLU A 135 9.15 -39.01 -7.27
C GLU A 135 7.82 -38.87 -8.02
N GLU A 136 6.92 -39.84 -7.80
CA GLU A 136 5.49 -39.68 -8.05
C GLU A 136 4.94 -38.58 -7.12
N GLN A 137 4.69 -37.38 -7.66
CA GLN A 137 4.05 -36.27 -6.93
C GLN A 137 2.58 -36.58 -6.63
N ILE A 138 2.32 -37.20 -5.48
CA ILE A 138 0.99 -37.25 -4.87
C ILE A 138 0.79 -35.91 -4.14
N ILE A 139 0.16 -34.95 -4.83
CA ILE A 139 -0.18 -33.65 -4.23
C ILE A 139 -1.08 -33.92 -3.00
N PRO A 140 -0.69 -33.53 -1.79
CA PRO A 140 -1.49 -33.71 -0.58
C PRO A 140 -2.79 -32.90 -0.64
N ASP A 141 -3.91 -33.48 -0.20
CA ASP A 141 -5.26 -32.87 -0.25
C ASP A 141 -5.36 -31.52 0.47
N ASP A 142 -4.48 -31.28 1.45
CA ASP A 142 -4.31 -30.05 2.20
C ASP A 142 -3.82 -28.87 1.33
N VAL A 143 -3.08 -29.14 0.25
CA VAL A 143 -2.65 -28.11 -0.72
C VAL A 143 -3.80 -27.72 -1.67
N LEU A 144 -4.69 -28.67 -2.00
CA LEU A 144 -5.88 -28.42 -2.83
C LEU A 144 -6.90 -27.50 -2.15
N ALA A 145 -7.01 -27.52 -0.82
CA ALA A 145 -7.86 -26.60 -0.07
C ALA A 145 -7.38 -25.13 -0.12
N MET A 146 -6.06 -24.92 -0.24
CA MET A 146 -5.46 -23.58 -0.41
C MET A 146 -5.63 -23.02 -1.82
N LEU A 147 -5.92 -23.87 -2.81
CA LEU A 147 -6.17 -23.47 -4.22
C LEU A 147 -7.64 -23.09 -4.49
N THR A 148 -8.46 -22.94 -3.45
CA THR A 148 -9.88 -22.59 -3.64
C THR A 148 -10.05 -21.22 -4.31
N PRO A 149 -11.00 -21.11 -5.25
CA PRO A 149 -11.11 -19.95 -6.14
C PRO A 149 -11.44 -18.66 -5.39
N LYS A 150 -10.88 -17.56 -5.90
CA LYS A 150 -11.04 -16.19 -5.40
C LYS A 150 -12.53 -15.84 -5.20
N ARG A 151 -12.96 -15.75 -3.95
CA ARG A 151 -14.36 -15.47 -3.57
C ARG A 151 -14.79 -14.08 -4.06
N THR A 152 -15.85 -14.01 -4.86
CA THR A 152 -16.54 -12.76 -5.19
C THR A 152 -17.52 -12.41 -4.06
N ILE A 153 -17.35 -11.26 -3.41
CA ILE A 153 -18.20 -10.84 -2.30
C ILE A 153 -19.46 -10.15 -2.82
N ASN A 154 -20.63 -10.53 -2.30
CA ASN A 154 -21.89 -9.82 -2.54
C ASN A 154 -22.00 -8.58 -1.63
N LEU A 155 -22.52 -7.46 -2.13
CA LEU A 155 -22.66 -6.22 -1.34
C LEU A 155 -23.52 -6.41 -0.08
N ALA A 156 -24.52 -7.29 -0.13
CA ALA A 156 -25.33 -7.61 1.04
C ALA A 156 -24.50 -8.22 2.17
N ASP A 157 -23.46 -8.98 1.84
CA ASP A 157 -22.57 -9.63 2.82
C ASP A 157 -21.63 -8.62 3.48
N LEU A 158 -21.32 -7.49 2.83
CA LEU A 158 -20.50 -6.41 3.38
C LEU A 158 -21.17 -5.62 4.51
N LYS A 159 -22.49 -5.75 4.67
CA LYS A 159 -23.20 -5.22 5.85
C LYS A 159 -22.79 -5.98 7.11
N ARG A 160 -22.44 -7.26 6.97
CA ARG A 160 -21.89 -8.05 8.07
C ARG A 160 -20.40 -7.74 8.16
N PRO A 161 -19.80 -7.71 9.36
CA PRO A 161 -18.35 -7.70 9.46
C PRO A 161 -17.84 -8.90 8.65
N LEU A 162 -17.00 -8.64 7.64
CA LEU A 162 -16.37 -9.74 6.91
C LEU A 162 -15.63 -10.58 7.94
N SER A 163 -15.78 -11.91 7.89
CA SER A 163 -14.93 -12.75 8.71
C SER A 163 -13.48 -12.39 8.38
N THR A 164 -12.62 -12.33 9.39
CA THR A 164 -11.18 -12.02 9.24
C THR A 164 -10.46 -13.03 8.34
N GLU A 165 -11.16 -14.01 7.78
CA GLU A 165 -10.63 -15.13 7.05
C GLU A 165 -10.18 -14.75 5.64
N SER A 166 -10.87 -13.84 4.93
CA SER A 166 -10.46 -13.46 3.57
C SER A 166 -10.92 -12.07 3.13
N ASP A 167 -10.03 -11.39 2.42
CA ASP A 167 -10.36 -10.22 1.61
C ASP A 167 -11.10 -10.68 0.35
N GLY A 168 -11.95 -9.82 -0.21
CA GLY A 168 -12.58 -10.13 -1.49
C GLY A 168 -12.71 -8.95 -2.41
N VAL A 169 -12.95 -9.26 -3.68
CA VAL A 169 -12.93 -8.26 -4.74
C VAL A 169 -14.35 -7.91 -5.14
N ILE A 170 -14.60 -6.62 -5.24
CA ILE A 170 -15.83 -6.04 -5.73
C ILE A 170 -15.51 -5.35 -7.05
N VAL A 171 -16.19 -5.74 -8.11
CA VAL A 171 -15.97 -5.24 -9.46
C VAL A 171 -17.17 -4.43 -9.91
N ASP A 172 -16.91 -3.35 -10.65
CA ASP A 172 -17.90 -2.61 -11.43
C ASP A 172 -19.11 -2.07 -10.63
N ARG A 173 -18.89 -1.65 -9.38
CA ARG A 173 -19.94 -1.04 -8.57
C ARG A 173 -19.96 0.46 -8.72
N THR A 174 -21.16 1.03 -8.80
CA THR A 174 -21.36 2.47 -8.87
C THR A 174 -21.67 3.05 -7.51
N GLY A 175 -21.29 4.30 -7.30
CA GLY A 175 -21.55 5.02 -6.07
C GLY A 175 -20.98 6.42 -6.10
N PHE A 176 -20.99 7.07 -4.95
CA PHE A 176 -20.54 8.43 -4.77
C PHE A 176 -19.42 8.48 -3.74
N LEU A 177 -18.46 9.37 -3.99
CA LEU A 177 -17.41 9.67 -3.02
C LEU A 177 -17.94 10.69 -2.01
N ARG A 178 -17.95 10.34 -0.73
CA ARG A 178 -18.33 11.24 0.36
C ARG A 178 -17.14 11.55 1.26
N LYS A 179 -16.92 12.84 1.50
CA LYS A 179 -15.89 13.31 2.45
C LYS A 179 -16.54 13.56 3.81
N THR A 180 -15.94 13.04 4.87
CA THR A 180 -16.35 13.25 6.26
C THR A 180 -15.19 13.81 7.09
N SER A 181 -15.42 14.11 8.38
CA SER A 181 -14.34 14.48 9.31
C SER A 181 -13.31 13.34 9.51
N ASN A 182 -13.75 12.09 9.38
CA ASN A 182 -12.95 10.90 9.69
C ASN A 182 -12.24 10.31 8.46
N GLY A 183 -12.42 10.93 7.29
CA GLY A 183 -11.84 10.46 6.03
C GLY A 183 -12.87 10.36 4.91
N PHE A 184 -12.52 9.58 3.88
CA PHE A 184 -13.36 9.35 2.71
C PHE A 184 -14.16 8.06 2.86
N TYR A 185 -15.40 8.11 2.41
CA TYR A 185 -16.34 7.00 2.36
C TYR A 185 -16.84 6.83 0.93
N PHE A 186 -17.18 5.60 0.57
CA PHE A 186 -17.87 5.30 -0.67
C PHE A 186 -19.30 4.87 -0.36
N ASP A 187 -20.26 5.66 -0.85
CA ASP A 187 -21.68 5.38 -0.72
C ASP A 187 -22.12 4.63 -1.97
N PHE A 188 -22.45 3.33 -1.84
CA PHE A 188 -22.88 2.52 -2.98
C PHE A 188 -24.25 2.98 -3.47
N ASP A 189 -24.35 3.18 -4.77
CA ASP A 189 -25.61 3.51 -5.43
C ASP A 189 -26.44 2.24 -5.62
N ALA A 190 -27.64 2.21 -5.05
CA ALA A 190 -28.54 1.08 -5.14
C ALA A 190 -29.27 0.98 -6.50
N MET A 191 -29.02 1.90 -7.44
CA MET A 191 -29.61 1.93 -8.79
C MET A 191 -31.14 1.67 -8.78
N GLY A 192 -31.87 2.33 -7.87
CA GLY A 192 -33.32 2.21 -7.78
C GLY A 192 -33.86 0.94 -7.10
N ARG A 193 -32.99 0.09 -6.55
CA ARG A 193 -33.42 -0.96 -5.62
C ARG A 193 -33.51 -0.37 -4.22
N ASN A 194 -34.59 -0.66 -3.49
CA ASN A 194 -34.79 -0.21 -2.10
C ASN A 194 -33.85 -0.99 -1.15
N ILE A 195 -32.55 -0.77 -1.27
CA ILE A 195 -31.52 -1.37 -0.44
C ILE A 195 -30.94 -0.23 0.40
N ASP A 196 -30.78 -0.44 1.71
CA ASP A 196 -30.16 0.61 2.54
C ASP A 196 -28.82 1.04 1.93
N PRO A 197 -28.56 2.34 1.85
CA PRO A 197 -27.29 2.86 1.34
C PRO A 197 -26.15 2.30 2.19
N LEU A 198 -25.34 1.44 1.59
CA LEU A 198 -24.13 0.93 2.21
C LEU A 198 -23.03 1.96 2.02
N SER A 199 -22.47 2.44 3.12
CA SER A 199 -21.36 3.38 3.14
C SER A 199 -20.16 2.75 3.82
N LEU A 200 -19.04 2.61 3.11
CA LEU A 200 -17.82 2.02 3.67
C LEU A 200 -16.62 2.99 3.61
N PRO A 201 -15.75 3.02 4.63
CA PRO A 201 -14.54 3.85 4.63
C PRO A 201 -13.54 3.37 3.56
N LEU A 202 -12.91 4.33 2.87
CA LEU A 202 -11.90 4.09 1.87
C LEU A 202 -10.49 4.13 2.48
N LEU A 203 -9.64 3.21 2.03
CA LEU A 203 -8.22 3.17 2.38
C LEU A 203 -7.44 4.19 1.56
N ASN A 204 -6.38 4.72 2.16
CA ASN A 204 -5.49 5.69 1.55
C ASN A 204 -4.74 5.05 0.36
N CYS A 205 -5.04 5.50 -0.86
CA CYS A 205 -4.43 5.01 -2.08
C CYS A 205 -4.42 6.09 -3.19
N GLU A 206 -3.61 5.94 -4.23
CA GLU A 206 -3.42 6.99 -5.25
C GLU A 206 -4.72 7.25 -6.00
N ILE A 207 -5.48 6.19 -6.27
CA ILE A 207 -6.78 6.26 -6.94
C ILE A 207 -7.77 7.12 -6.15
N LEU A 208 -7.75 7.03 -4.81
CA LEU A 208 -8.58 7.90 -3.95
C LEU A 208 -8.22 9.37 -4.15
N GLU A 209 -6.93 9.70 -4.25
CA GLU A 209 -6.49 11.09 -4.50
C GLU A 209 -7.00 11.60 -5.85
N LEU A 210 -6.89 10.77 -6.88
CA LEU A 210 -7.32 11.12 -8.23
C LEU A 210 -8.82 11.41 -8.27
N ILE A 211 -9.66 10.53 -7.72
CA ILE A 211 -11.11 10.76 -7.73
C ILE A 211 -11.53 11.90 -6.80
N ALA A 212 -10.85 12.09 -5.67
CA ALA A 212 -11.13 13.22 -4.78
C ALA A 212 -10.78 14.56 -5.45
N ALA A 213 -9.66 14.61 -6.18
CA ALA A 213 -9.28 15.77 -6.98
C ALA A 213 -10.28 16.03 -8.11
N GLN A 214 -10.79 14.98 -8.76
CA GLN A 214 -11.81 15.10 -9.80
C GLN A 214 -13.15 15.60 -9.23
N GLN A 215 -13.60 15.05 -8.10
CA GLN A 215 -14.81 15.49 -7.39
C GLN A 215 -14.71 16.96 -6.99
N LYS A 216 -13.54 17.42 -6.52
CA LYS A 216 -13.32 18.82 -6.14
C LYS A 216 -13.43 19.79 -7.33
N LYS A 217 -13.17 19.31 -8.55
CA LYS A 217 -13.29 20.12 -9.78
C LYS A 217 -14.72 20.20 -10.32
N SER A 218 -15.63 19.37 -9.81
CA SER A 218 -17.03 19.34 -10.22
C SER A 218 -17.90 20.13 -9.24
N ALA A 219 -18.87 20.88 -9.75
CA ALA A 219 -19.89 21.54 -8.92
C ALA A 219 -20.90 20.53 -8.36
N GLU A 220 -21.12 19.41 -9.08
CA GLU A 220 -22.07 18.37 -8.70
C GLU A 220 -21.37 17.10 -8.19
N PRO A 221 -22.03 16.30 -7.34
CA PRO A 221 -21.56 14.97 -6.96
C PRO A 221 -21.34 14.09 -8.21
N LEU A 222 -20.11 13.59 -8.39
CA LEU A 222 -19.78 12.69 -9.48
C LEU A 222 -20.12 11.26 -9.05
N ARG A 223 -20.82 10.54 -9.92
CA ARG A 223 -20.99 9.09 -9.80
C ARG A 223 -19.74 8.40 -10.34
N PHE A 224 -19.16 7.49 -9.57
CA PHE A 224 -18.01 6.70 -9.97
C PHE A 224 -18.40 5.23 -10.09
N LYS A 225 -17.91 4.57 -11.14
CA LYS A 225 -17.83 3.12 -11.26
C LYS A 225 -16.46 2.68 -10.75
N ILE A 226 -16.43 1.84 -9.72
CA ILE A 226 -15.20 1.42 -9.04
C ILE A 226 -15.01 -0.09 -9.09
N SER A 227 -13.74 -0.51 -9.02
CA SER A 227 -13.33 -1.85 -8.60
C SER A 227 -12.47 -1.72 -7.36
N THR A 228 -12.71 -2.54 -6.35
CA THR A 228 -12.11 -2.38 -5.02
C THR A 228 -11.88 -3.72 -4.34
N ILE A 229 -10.90 -3.76 -3.44
CA ILE A 229 -10.73 -4.86 -2.49
C ILE A 229 -11.46 -4.48 -1.21
N ALA A 230 -12.40 -5.32 -0.79
CA ALA A 230 -13.05 -5.23 0.51
C ALA A 230 -12.28 -6.09 1.52
N THR A 231 -11.94 -5.48 2.65
CA THR A 231 -11.16 -6.11 3.70
C THR A 231 -11.73 -5.76 5.07
N GLY A 232 -11.54 -6.63 6.06
CA GLY A 232 -11.95 -6.39 7.44
C GLY A 232 -10.74 -6.10 8.34
N TYR A 233 -10.83 -5.14 9.24
CA TYR A 233 -9.81 -4.87 10.26
C TYR A 233 -10.47 -4.40 11.55
N LYS A 234 -10.14 -5.01 12.70
CA LYS A 234 -10.76 -4.72 14.00
C LYS A 234 -12.30 -4.65 13.95
N GLY A 235 -12.93 -5.61 13.27
CA GLY A 235 -14.39 -5.72 13.12
C GLY A 235 -15.04 -4.66 12.22
N LYS A 236 -14.26 -3.85 11.49
CA LYS A 236 -14.76 -2.85 10.53
C LYS A 236 -14.35 -3.23 9.11
N ASN A 237 -15.24 -3.01 8.15
CA ASN A 237 -14.97 -3.23 6.74
C ASN A 237 -14.40 -1.96 6.10
N TYR A 238 -13.39 -2.12 5.26
CA TYR A 238 -12.71 -1.07 4.52
C TYR A 238 -12.64 -1.41 3.03
N LEU A 239 -12.46 -0.39 2.19
CA LEU A 239 -12.34 -0.53 0.75
C LEU A 239 -11.01 0.04 0.23
N MET A 240 -10.20 -0.78 -0.44
CA MET A 240 -9.03 -0.32 -1.20
C MET A 240 -9.37 -0.23 -2.69
N LEU A 241 -9.46 0.98 -3.22
CA LEU A 241 -9.72 1.20 -4.64
C LEU A 241 -8.59 0.59 -5.51
N GLN A 242 -8.99 -0.19 -6.52
CA GLN A 242 -8.11 -0.76 -7.55
C GLN A 242 -8.29 -0.07 -8.90
N ARG A 243 -9.50 0.45 -9.14
CA ARG A 243 -9.85 1.23 -10.34
C ARG A 243 -11.03 2.12 -10.02
N ALA A 244 -11.06 3.30 -10.62
CA ALA A 244 -12.23 4.17 -10.61
C ALA A 244 -12.37 4.90 -11.95
N SER A 245 -13.60 5.06 -12.41
CA SER A 245 -13.95 5.83 -13.61
C SER A 245 -15.27 6.55 -13.38
N VAL A 246 -15.41 7.78 -13.90
CA VAL A 246 -16.69 8.50 -13.82
C VAL A 246 -17.74 7.76 -14.64
N SER A 247 -18.94 7.61 -14.05
CA SER A 247 -20.11 7.04 -14.70
C SER A 247 -21.08 8.15 -15.05
N TYR A 248 -21.26 8.40 -16.35
CA TYR A 248 -22.21 9.41 -16.83
C TYR A 248 -23.62 8.80 -16.91
N SER A 249 -24.63 9.53 -16.42
CA SER A 249 -26.03 9.20 -16.64
C SER A 249 -26.53 10.03 -17.83
N PHE A 250 -26.94 9.40 -18.92
CA PHE A 250 -27.50 10.09 -20.10
C PHE A 250 -28.97 10.51 -19.89
N GLY A 251 -29.36 10.88 -18.68
CA GLY A 251 -30.73 11.33 -18.36
C GLY A 251 -31.78 10.22 -18.15
N ASN A 252 -31.45 8.94 -18.34
CA ASN A 252 -32.43 7.85 -18.21
C ASN A 252 -32.81 7.48 -16.76
N PHE A 253 -32.08 7.97 -15.77
CA PHE A 253 -32.28 7.62 -14.35
C PHE A 253 -32.22 8.83 -13.41
N ALA A 254 -32.51 10.03 -13.91
CA ALA A 254 -32.53 11.25 -13.09
C ALA A 254 -33.91 11.46 -12.46
N LYS A 255 -34.07 11.06 -11.19
CA LYS A 255 -34.94 11.69 -10.20
C LYS A 255 -34.30 11.56 -8.83
#